data_AF-X0YFP7-F1
#
_entry.id   AF-X0YFP7-F1
#
_cell.length_a   1.000
_cell.length_b   1.000
_cell.length_c   1.000
_cell.angle_alpha   90.00
_cell.angle_beta   90.00
_cell.angle_gamma   90.00
#
_symmetry.space_group_name_H-M   'P 1'
#
loop_
_entity.id
_entity.type
_entity.pdbx_description
1 polymer ?
#
loop_
_entity_poly.entity_id
_entity_poly.type
_entity_poly.pdbx_seq_one_letter_code
_entity_poly.pdbx_strand_id
1 'polypeptide(L)'
;MQRMGVKEFDEHELRYEPLIPERWTDFEALFGERGAVGGCWCMWWRIKRAEFEEQKGEGNRLAMKEIVESGEVPGILAYSDGKAVGWCSVAPRGQFPVLQRSRVLKPVDDTPVWS
;
A
#
# COMPACT_ATOMS: atom_id res chain seq x y z
N MET A 1 -2.77 -39.19 -14.90
CA MET A 1 -3.27 -37.85 -15.23
C MET A 1 -3.64 -37.13 -13.94
N GLN A 2 -2.65 -36.48 -13.34
CA GLN A 2 -2.76 -35.75 -12.08
C GLN A 2 -3.27 -34.34 -12.41
N ARG A 3 -4.49 -34.01 -11.97
CA ARG A 3 -4.98 -32.62 -12.01
C ARG A 3 -4.20 -31.86 -10.95
N MET A 4 -3.43 -30.87 -11.41
CA MET A 4 -2.61 -29.99 -10.59
C MET A 4 -3.46 -29.32 -9.52
N GLY A 5 -3.04 -29.51 -8.26
CA GLY A 5 -3.72 -29.03 -7.08
C GLY A 5 -3.89 -27.52 -7.08
N VAL A 6 -5.15 -27.09 -6.92
CA VAL A 6 -5.43 -25.87 -6.16
C VAL A 6 -4.81 -26.14 -4.79
N LYS A 7 -3.72 -25.44 -4.46
CA LYS A 7 -3.14 -25.52 -3.11
C LYS A 7 -4.28 -25.27 -2.12
N GLU A 8 -4.45 -26.16 -1.15
CA GLU A 8 -5.28 -25.91 0.02
C GLU A 8 -4.94 -24.50 0.52
N PHE A 9 -5.93 -23.62 0.49
CA PHE A 9 -5.83 -22.37 1.23
C PHE A 9 -5.84 -22.79 2.68
N ASP A 10 -4.70 -22.61 3.33
CA ASP A 10 -4.56 -22.75 4.77
C ASP A 10 -5.74 -22.01 5.43
N GLU A 11 -6.56 -22.70 6.23
CA GLU A 11 -7.79 -22.18 6.85
C GLU A 11 -7.49 -21.17 7.98
N HIS A 12 -6.40 -20.42 7.88
CA HIS A 12 -6.07 -19.38 8.84
C HIS A 12 -7.00 -18.18 8.67
N GLU A 13 -7.62 -17.77 9.78
CA GLU A 13 -8.52 -16.63 9.83
C GLU A 13 -7.78 -15.36 9.40
N LEU A 14 -8.27 -14.71 8.34
CA LEU A 14 -7.73 -13.45 7.87
C LEU A 14 -8.36 -12.29 8.64
N ARG A 15 -7.50 -11.40 9.17
CA ARG A 15 -7.93 -10.13 9.78
C ARG A 15 -7.42 -8.96 8.95
N TYR A 16 -8.24 -7.91 8.85
CA TYR A 16 -7.91 -6.70 8.08
C TYR A 16 -7.95 -5.49 8.98
N GLU A 17 -6.86 -4.73 9.01
CA GLU A 17 -6.70 -3.59 9.93
C GLU A 17 -6.16 -2.36 9.18
N PRO A 18 -6.57 -1.14 9.57
CA PRO A 18 -6.00 0.07 9.00
C PRO A 18 -4.53 0.21 9.40
N LEU A 19 -3.70 0.73 8.48
CA LEU A 19 -2.36 1.16 8.83
C LEU A 19 -2.44 2.47 9.63
N ILE A 20 -2.04 2.37 10.89
CA ILE A 20 -1.97 3.44 11.88
C ILE A 20 -0.58 3.39 12.56
N PRO A 21 -0.17 4.42 13.32
CA PRO A 21 1.17 4.48 13.92
C PRO A 21 1.57 3.22 14.71
N GLU A 22 0.62 2.62 15.44
CA GLU A 22 0.83 1.42 16.25
C GLU A 22 1.17 0.17 15.44
N ARG A 23 0.85 0.16 14.13
CA ARG A 23 1.08 -0.97 13.21
C ARG A 23 2.21 -0.71 12.23
N TRP A 24 2.97 0.37 12.41
CA TRP A 24 4.10 0.72 11.54
C TRP A 24 5.11 -0.42 11.42
N THR A 25 5.48 -1.05 12.54
CA THR A 25 6.46 -2.15 12.54
C THR A 25 5.96 -3.37 11.76
N ASP A 26 4.65 -3.65 11.74
CA ASP A 26 4.08 -4.74 10.94
C ASP A 26 4.16 -4.43 9.44
N PHE A 27 3.89 -3.18 9.07
CA PHE A 27 4.04 -2.71 7.70
C PHE A 27 5.50 -2.78 7.22
N GLU A 28 6.45 -2.38 8.07
CA GLU A 28 7.88 -2.52 7.78
C GLU A 28 8.30 -3.97 7.59
N ALA A 29 7.84 -4.86 8.48
CA ALA A 29 8.12 -6.29 8.38
C ALA A 29 7.55 -6.90 7.09
N LEU A 30 6.33 -6.51 6.70
CA LEU A 30 5.69 -6.96 5.47
C LEU A 30 6.45 -6.50 4.21
N PHE A 31 6.93 -5.26 4.20
CA PHE A 31 7.64 -4.69 3.05
C PHE A 31 9.11 -5.16 2.98
N GLY A 32 9.70 -5.47 4.12
CA GLY A 32 11.08 -5.93 4.26
C GLY A 32 12.12 -4.92 3.80
N GLU A 33 13.39 -5.33 3.79
CA GLU A 33 14.54 -4.46 3.47
C GLU A 33 14.45 -3.78 2.10
N ARG A 34 13.73 -4.41 1.15
CA ARG A 34 13.58 -3.92 -0.21
C ARG A 34 12.34 -3.03 -0.41
N GLY A 35 11.54 -2.75 0.61
CA GLY A 35 10.37 -1.88 0.48
C GLY A 35 9.32 -2.40 -0.50
N ALA A 36 8.95 -3.67 -0.34
CA ALA A 36 8.14 -4.45 -1.27
C ALA A 36 8.78 -4.54 -2.68
N VAL A 37 8.15 -3.94 -3.69
CA VAL A 37 8.63 -4.00 -5.08
C VAL A 37 9.56 -2.82 -5.36
N GLY A 38 10.85 -3.03 -5.09
CA GLY A 38 11.92 -2.11 -5.50
C GLY A 38 11.90 -0.77 -4.77
N GLY A 39 11.66 -0.74 -3.47
CA GLY A 39 11.72 0.46 -2.63
C GLY A 39 10.54 1.39 -2.84
N CYS A 40 9.39 0.86 -3.26
CA CYS A 40 8.22 1.69 -3.53
C CYS A 40 7.60 2.22 -2.25
N TRP A 41 7.59 1.43 -1.16
CA TRP A 41 6.95 1.76 0.12
C TRP A 41 5.53 2.35 -0.07
N CYS A 42 4.84 1.87 -1.12
CA CYS A 42 3.55 2.29 -1.68
C CYS A 42 3.36 3.79 -2.01
N MET A 43 4.46 4.52 -2.23
CA MET A 43 4.44 5.92 -2.65
C MET A 43 4.16 6.15 -4.14
N TRP A 44 4.23 5.11 -4.98
CA TRP A 44 4.15 5.24 -6.45
C TRP A 44 2.98 6.12 -6.96
N TRP A 45 1.79 5.97 -6.38
CA TRP A 45 0.60 6.73 -6.77
C TRP A 45 0.42 8.05 -6.00
N ARG A 46 1.14 8.21 -4.88
CA ARG A 46 1.00 9.30 -3.92
C ARG A 46 1.89 10.51 -4.23
N ILE A 47 3.00 10.31 -4.95
CA ILE A 47 3.95 11.37 -5.31
C ILE A 47 4.23 11.42 -6.82
N LYS A 48 4.87 12.50 -7.28
CA LYS A 48 5.19 12.64 -8.70
C LYS A 48 6.28 11.64 -9.10
N ARG A 49 6.28 11.22 -10.36
CA ARG A 49 7.22 10.20 -10.86
C ARG A 49 8.70 10.59 -10.67
N ALA A 50 9.04 11.86 -10.87
CA ALA A 50 10.40 12.36 -10.68
C ALA A 50 10.84 12.24 -9.21
N GLU A 51 10.01 12.72 -8.29
CA GLU A 51 10.20 12.63 -6.85
C GLU A 51 10.31 11.17 -6.37
N PHE A 52 9.44 10.29 -6.88
CA PHE A 52 9.48 8.86 -6.57
C PHE A 52 10.83 8.22 -6.91
N GLU A 53 11.40 8.52 -8.09
CA GLU A 53 12.69 7.94 -8.49
C GLU A 53 13.86 8.55 -7.70
N GLU A 54 13.77 9.83 -7.31
CA GLU A 54 14.80 10.51 -6.50
C GLU A 54 14.91 9.93 -5.08
N GLN A 55 13.77 9.62 -4.45
CA GLN A 55 13.73 9.21 -3.04
C GLN A 55 13.45 7.71 -2.83
N LYS A 56 13.54 6.92 -3.89
CA LYS A 56 13.24 5.48 -3.90
C LYS A 56 13.99 4.72 -2.80
N GLY A 57 13.30 3.79 -2.13
CA GLY A 57 13.85 3.12 -0.94
C GLY A 57 13.57 3.93 0.32
N GLU A 58 14.61 4.34 1.05
CA GLU A 58 14.45 4.93 2.38
C GLU A 58 13.65 6.23 2.38
N GLY A 59 13.81 7.09 1.37
CA GLY A 59 13.01 8.32 1.28
C GLY A 59 11.51 8.04 1.16
N ASN A 60 11.12 7.06 0.34
CA ASN A 60 9.73 6.61 0.25
C ASN A 60 9.23 5.97 1.56
N ARG A 61 10.10 5.25 2.29
CA ARG A 61 9.75 4.68 3.61
C ARG A 61 9.42 5.80 4.59
N LEU A 62 10.28 6.81 4.68
CA LEU A 62 10.08 7.96 5.56
C LEU A 62 8.85 8.77 5.17
N ALA A 63 8.61 8.99 3.88
CA ALA A 63 7.42 9.69 3.41
C ALA A 63 6.12 8.94 3.76
N MET A 64 6.09 7.60 3.63
CA MET A 64 4.94 6.82 4.08
C MET A 64 4.78 6.86 5.62
N LYS A 65 5.88 6.85 6.37
CA LYS A 65 5.84 6.99 7.84
C LYS A 65 5.25 8.32 8.26
N GLU A 66 5.64 9.41 7.60
CA GLU A 66 5.10 10.75 7.86
C GLU A 66 3.58 10.81 7.61
N ILE A 67 3.10 10.18 6.52
CA ILE A 67 1.65 10.06 6.25
C ILE A 67 0.96 9.36 7.42
N VAL A 68 1.48 8.22 7.87
CA VAL A 68 0.90 7.45 8.98
C VAL A 68 0.94 8.24 10.30
N GLU A 69 2.05 8.91 10.60
CA GLU A 69 2.24 9.71 11.82
C GLU A 69 1.36 10.97 11.84
N SER A 70 0.95 11.48 10.68
CA SER A 70 -0.01 12.59 10.58
C SER A 70 -1.44 12.21 11.00
N GLY A 71 -1.72 10.91 11.19
CA GLY A 71 -3.05 10.38 11.48
C GLY A 71 -3.86 10.01 10.23
N GLU A 72 -3.30 10.17 9.03
CA GLU A 72 -3.89 9.60 7.81
C GLU A 72 -3.81 8.07 7.85
N VAL A 73 -4.84 7.40 7.33
CA VAL A 73 -4.87 5.94 7.14
C VAL A 73 -4.65 5.66 5.65
N PRO A 74 -3.42 5.34 5.22
CA PRO A 74 -3.10 5.24 3.80
C PRO A 74 -3.50 3.89 3.16
N GLY A 75 -4.00 2.95 3.95
CA GLY A 75 -4.42 1.64 3.47
C GLY A 75 -4.68 0.62 4.58
N ILE A 76 -4.75 -0.64 4.16
CA ILE A 76 -5.16 -1.80 4.97
C ILE A 76 -4.04 -2.86 4.95
N LEU A 77 -3.72 -3.37 6.13
CA LEU A 77 -2.91 -4.57 6.33
C LEU A 77 -3.82 -5.80 6.48
N ALA A 78 -3.48 -6.88 5.79
CA ALA A 78 -4.08 -8.20 6.00
C ALA A 78 -3.16 -9.02 6.90
N TYR A 79 -3.74 -9.75 7.86
CA TYR A 79 -3.03 -10.58 8.83
C TYR A 79 -3.47 -12.03 8.74
N SER A 80 -2.53 -12.95 8.94
CA SER A 80 -2.74 -14.39 9.19
C SER A 80 -1.88 -14.78 10.38
N ASP A 81 -2.45 -15.47 11.38
CA ASP A 81 -1.75 -15.92 12.60
C ASP A 81 -0.93 -14.81 13.28
N GLY A 82 -1.50 -13.61 13.33
CA GLY A 82 -0.89 -12.44 13.96
C GLY A 82 0.22 -11.77 13.16
N LYS A 83 0.56 -12.24 11.96
CA LYS A 83 1.57 -11.63 11.08
C LYS A 83 0.91 -10.93 9.90
N ALA A 84 1.41 -9.76 9.53
CA ALA A 84 0.99 -9.10 8.30
C ALA A 84 1.45 -9.92 7.08
N VAL A 85 0.49 -10.24 6.20
CA VAL A 85 0.68 -11.06 4.99
C VAL A 85 0.24 -10.34 3.72
N GLY A 86 -0.39 -9.17 3.83
CA GLY A 86 -0.87 -8.42 2.68
C GLY A 86 -1.04 -6.93 2.96
N TRP A 87 -0.99 -6.16 1.87
CA TRP A 87 -1.13 -4.71 1.89
C TRP A 87 -2.03 -4.25 0.75
N CYS A 88 -2.92 -3.31 1.05
CA CYS A 88 -3.73 -2.60 0.07
C CYS A 88 -3.65 -1.10 0.36
N SER A 89 -3.00 -0.33 -0.52
CA SER A 89 -3.10 1.13 -0.48
C SER A 89 -4.49 1.52 -0.96
N VAL A 90 -5.28 2.13 -0.08
CA VAL A 90 -6.64 2.56 -0.40
C VAL A 90 -6.93 3.87 0.31
N ALA A 91 -7.39 4.86 -0.46
CA ALA A 91 -7.62 6.20 0.07
C ALA A 91 -8.57 7.02 -0.82
N PRO A 92 -9.06 8.18 -0.38
CA PRO A 92 -9.75 9.13 -1.27
C PRO A 92 -8.88 9.42 -2.50
N ARG A 93 -9.46 9.33 -3.70
CA ARG A 93 -8.75 9.43 -4.98
C ARG A 93 -7.91 10.70 -5.11
N GLY A 94 -8.34 11.79 -4.47
CA GLY A 94 -7.60 13.05 -4.40
C GLY A 94 -6.18 12.92 -3.82
N GLN A 95 -5.94 11.91 -2.98
CA GLN A 95 -4.63 11.63 -2.37
C GLN A 95 -3.67 10.88 -3.33
N PHE A 96 -4.11 10.55 -4.55
CA PHE A 96 -3.28 9.93 -5.57
C PHE A 96 -3.08 10.88 -6.77
N PRO A 97 -2.20 11.90 -6.66
CA PRO A 97 -2.00 12.92 -7.69
C PRO A 97 -1.48 12.38 -9.03
N VAL A 98 -0.98 11.15 -9.06
CA VAL A 98 -0.62 10.48 -10.32
C VAL A 98 -1.87 10.09 -11.12
N LEU A 99 -2.95 9.66 -10.46
CA LEU A 99 -4.22 9.31 -11.14
C LEU A 99 -4.85 10.53 -11.81
N GLN A 100 -4.79 11.69 -11.14
CA GLN A 100 -5.29 12.97 -11.65
C GLN A 100 -4.68 13.38 -13.01
N ARG A 101 -3.42 12.99 -13.25
CA ARG A 101 -2.68 13.33 -14.48
C ARG A 101 -2.68 12.21 -15.52
N SER A 102 -3.28 11.06 -15.21
CA SER A 102 -3.32 9.92 -16.11
C SER A 102 -4.24 10.18 -17.30
N ARG A 103 -3.78 9.87 -18.52
CA ARG A 103 -4.61 9.99 -19.72
C ARG A 103 -5.82 9.04 -19.73
N VAL A 104 -5.72 7.93 -19.02
CA VAL A 104 -6.73 6.85 -19.00
C VAL A 104 -7.39 6.65 -17.64
N LEU A 105 -6.81 7.21 -16.57
CA LEU A 105 -7.34 7.11 -15.20
C LEU A 105 -7.67 8.50 -14.60
N LYS A 106 -7.70 9.59 -15.36
CA LYS A 106 -8.18 10.86 -14.80
C LYS A 106 -9.66 10.75 -14.39
N PRO A 107 -10.13 11.53 -13.39
CA PRO A 107 -11.55 11.62 -13.09
C PRO A 107 -12.38 11.97 -14.34
N VAL A 108 -13.60 11.44 -14.40
CA VAL A 108 -14.57 11.74 -15.45
C VAL A 108 -15.53 12.86 -15.04
N ASP A 109 -15.66 13.10 -13.74
CA ASP A 109 -16.45 14.14 -13.09
C ASP A 109 -15.81 14.52 -11.73
N ASP A 110 -16.45 15.43 -11.00
CA ASP A 110 -15.98 15.96 -9.72
C ASP A 110 -16.45 15.15 -8.50
N THR A 111 -17.07 13.98 -8.70
CA THR A 111 -17.57 13.15 -7.60
C THR A 111 -16.41 12.60 -6.78
N PRO A 112 -16.36 12.83 -5.45
CA PRO A 112 -15.35 12.21 -4.60
C PRO A 112 -15.50 10.69 -4.59
N VAL A 113 -14.43 9.98 -4.96
CA VAL A 113 -14.37 8.51 -4.97
C VAL A 113 -13.09 8.03 -4.30
N TRP A 114 -13.03 6.73 -4.00
CA TRP A 114 -11.84 6.07 -3.46
C TRP A 114 -11.03 5.40 -4.56
N SER A 115 -9.77 5.10 -4.30
CA SER A 115 -8.89 4.34 -5.20
C SER A 115 -7.96 3.45 -4.41
#